data_AF-A0A4Q3S390-F1
#
_entry.id   AF-A0A4Q3S390-F1
#
_cell.length_a   1.000
_cell.length_b   1.000
_cell.length_c   1.000
_cell.angle_alpha   90.00
_cell.angle_beta   90.00
_cell.angle_gamma   90.00
#
_symmetry.space_group_name_H-M   'P 1'
#
loop_
_entity.id
_entity.type
_entity.pdbx_description
1 polymer ?
#
loop_
_entity_poly.entity_id
_entity_poly.type
_entity_poly.pdbx_seq_one_letter_code
_entity_poly.pdbx_strand_id
1 'polypeptide(L)'
;MIGFVAENLPRTGAAGLNLMGGAGMFAVSIYTIFMGGYYDRIIATQLPAGANPAVYGAAVPGSEMALAMEAARRDAGPEILNATLILPIILVAAFTGLVFYMRSRKKAETLTPINR
;
A
#
# COMPACT_ATOMS: atom_id res chain seq x y z
N MET A 1 8.62 -0.04 -10.22
CA MET A 1 9.62 -1.04 -9.75
C MET A 1 9.95 -2.10 -10.79
N ILE A 2 8.96 -2.68 -11.49
CA ILE A 2 9.19 -3.69 -12.54
C ILE A 2 10.09 -3.18 -13.68
N GLY A 3 9.81 -1.98 -14.22
CA GLY A 3 10.66 -1.37 -15.25
C GLY A 3 12.11 -1.14 -14.78
N PHE A 4 12.29 -0.71 -13.52
CA PHE A 4 13.62 -0.55 -12.92
C PHE A 4 14.40 -1.87 -12.88
N VAL A 5 13.76 -2.99 -12.56
CA VAL A 5 14.39 -4.33 -12.52
C VAL A 5 14.73 -4.81 -13.93
N ALA A 6 13.84 -4.61 -14.89
CA ALA A 6 14.08 -4.97 -16.29
C ALA A 6 15.29 -4.23 -16.89
N GLU A 7 15.45 -2.94 -16.55
CA GLU A 7 16.55 -2.11 -17.04
C GLU A 7 17.87 -2.32 -16.26
N ASN A 8 17.81 -2.48 -14.93
CA ASN A 8 19.01 -2.47 -14.08
C ASN A 8 19.47 -3.85 -13.62
N LEU A 9 18.63 -4.88 -13.75
CA LEU A 9 18.94 -6.27 -13.43
C LEU A 9 18.55 -7.23 -14.58
N PRO A 10 18.98 -6.96 -15.84
CA PRO A 10 18.54 -7.75 -17.01
C PRO A 10 18.93 -9.23 -16.91
N ARG A 11 20.03 -9.55 -16.20
CA ARG A 11 20.50 -10.93 -15.97
C ARG A 11 19.56 -11.78 -15.11
N THR A 12 18.65 -11.15 -14.37
CA THR A 12 17.67 -11.85 -13.53
C THR A 12 16.41 -12.25 -14.30
N GLY A 13 16.18 -11.67 -15.49
CA GLY A 13 15.13 -12.06 -16.43
C GLY A 13 13.75 -12.24 -15.80
N ALA A 14 13.04 -13.30 -16.20
CA ALA A 14 11.72 -13.64 -15.69
C ALA A 14 11.71 -13.95 -14.17
N ALA A 15 12.80 -14.49 -13.63
CA ALA A 15 12.90 -14.82 -12.21
C ALA A 15 12.91 -13.57 -11.31
N GLY A 16 13.67 -12.54 -11.69
CA GLY A 16 13.70 -11.25 -10.97
C GLY A 16 12.38 -10.50 -11.05
N LEU A 17 11.68 -10.60 -12.19
CA LEU A 17 10.37 -10.01 -12.39
C LEU A 17 9.30 -10.65 -11.47
N ASN A 18 9.23 -11.98 -11.45
CA ASN A 18 8.30 -12.72 -10.59
C ASN A 18 8.57 -12.46 -9.11
N LEU A 19 9.85 -12.40 -8.71
CA LEU A 19 10.22 -12.11 -7.33
C LEU A 19 9.78 -10.71 -6.89
N MET A 20 9.96 -9.69 -7.75
CA MET A 20 9.54 -8.32 -7.42
C MET A 20 8.01 -8.17 -7.40
N GLY A 21 7.29 -8.90 -8.25
CA GLY A 21 5.83 -9.02 -8.15
C GLY A 21 5.38 -9.65 -6.83
N GLY A 22 6.01 -10.77 -6.45
CA GLY A 22 5.73 -11.46 -5.20
C GLY A 22 6.08 -10.64 -3.95
N ALA A 23 7.22 -9.94 -3.96
CA ALA A 23 7.62 -9.05 -2.88
C ALA A 23 6.65 -7.88 -2.70
N GLY A 24 6.12 -7.33 -3.81
CA GLY A 24 5.07 -6.32 -3.77
C GLY A 24 3.79 -6.84 -3.11
N MET A 25 3.34 -8.03 -3.51
CA MET A 25 2.15 -8.65 -2.92
C MET A 25 2.33 -9.01 -1.43
N PHE A 26 3.53 -9.43 -1.04
CA PHE A 26 3.86 -9.67 0.36
C PHE A 26 3.90 -8.37 1.19
N ALA A 27 4.45 -7.28 0.64
CA ALA A 27 4.43 -5.99 1.32
C ALA A 27 3.01 -5.48 1.56
N VAL A 28 2.09 -5.70 0.59
CA VAL A 28 0.68 -5.34 0.72
C VAL A 28 0.01 -6.10 1.86
N SER A 29 0.29 -7.39 2.07
CA SER A 29 -0.36 -8.15 3.15
C SER A 29 0.07 -7.67 4.55
N ILE A 30 1.35 -7.28 4.70
CA ILE A 30 1.81 -6.66 5.94
C ILE A 30 1.10 -5.32 6.15
N TYR A 31 1.02 -4.49 5.10
CA TYR A 31 0.36 -3.20 5.15
C TYR A 31 -1.13 -3.31 5.54
N THR A 32 -1.87 -4.26 4.98
CA THR A 32 -3.30 -4.44 5.28
C THR A 32 -3.53 -4.86 6.73
N ILE A 33 -2.65 -5.66 7.33
CA ILE A 33 -2.74 -6.02 8.76
C ILE A 33 -2.61 -4.78 9.65
N PHE A 34 -1.61 -3.93 9.39
CA PHE A 34 -1.40 -2.72 10.20
C PHE A 34 -2.48 -1.66 9.96
N MET A 35 -2.85 -1.43 8.70
CA MET A 35 -3.89 -0.46 8.38
C MET A 35 -5.27 -0.89 8.84
N GLY A 36 -5.62 -2.19 8.77
CA GLY A 36 -6.90 -2.68 9.29
C GLY A 36 -7.13 -2.25 10.75
N GLY A 37 -6.14 -2.50 11.61
CA GLY A 37 -6.19 -2.05 13.01
C GLY A 37 -6.13 -0.53 13.21
N TYR A 38 -5.58 0.23 12.26
CA TYR A 38 -5.62 1.70 12.29
C TYR A 38 -7.02 2.22 11.92
N TYR A 39 -7.62 1.69 10.85
CA TYR A 39 -8.99 2.00 10.43
C TYR A 39 -10.00 1.68 11.53
N ASP A 40 -9.91 0.50 12.13
CA ASP A 40 -10.83 0.06 13.19
C ASP A 40 -10.77 0.99 14.40
N ARG A 41 -9.59 1.52 14.74
CA ARG A 41 -9.43 2.50 15.83
C ARG A 41 -10.08 3.83 15.53
N ILE A 42 -9.86 4.39 14.33
CA ILE A 42 -10.48 5.68 13.95
C ILE A 42 -11.99 5.52 13.95
N ILE A 43 -12.51 4.47 13.33
CA ILE A 43 -13.95 4.20 13.29
C ILE A 43 -14.48 4.05 14.72
N ALA A 44 -13.83 3.26 15.60
CA ALA A 44 -14.26 3.09 16.98
C ALA A 44 -14.35 4.40 17.78
N THR A 45 -13.52 5.41 17.48
CA THR A 45 -13.65 6.74 18.13
C THR A 45 -14.89 7.51 17.72
N GLN A 46 -15.46 7.20 16.54
CA GLN A 46 -16.66 7.83 16.00
C GLN A 46 -17.93 7.04 16.30
N LEU A 47 -17.84 5.85 16.92
CA LEU A 47 -18.99 5.08 17.37
C LEU A 47 -19.44 5.49 18.79
N PRO A 48 -20.74 5.36 19.12
CA PRO A 48 -21.25 5.62 20.47
C PRO A 48 -20.64 4.68 21.52
N ALA A 49 -20.53 5.17 22.77
CA ALA A 49 -19.92 4.43 23.87
C ALA A 49 -20.59 3.06 24.10
N GLY A 50 -19.81 1.98 24.06
CA GLY A 50 -20.28 0.60 24.19
C GLY A 50 -20.50 -0.14 22.85
N ALA A 51 -20.26 0.51 21.72
CA ALA A 51 -20.33 -0.13 20.42
C ALA A 51 -19.13 -1.07 20.17
N ASN A 52 -19.41 -2.28 19.70
CA ASN A 52 -18.39 -3.21 19.23
C ASN A 52 -18.28 -3.10 17.69
N PRO A 53 -17.17 -2.62 17.13
CA PRO A 53 -16.98 -2.47 15.67
C PRO A 53 -17.25 -3.75 14.88
N ALA A 54 -17.02 -4.93 15.48
CA ALA A 54 -17.28 -6.21 14.83
C ALA A 54 -18.78 -6.54 14.74
N VAL A 55 -19.58 -6.18 15.76
CA VAL A 55 -21.04 -6.38 15.78
C VAL A 55 -21.71 -5.39 14.83
N TYR A 56 -21.25 -4.14 14.87
CA TYR A 56 -21.72 -3.05 14.03
C TYR A 56 -21.34 -3.26 12.55
N GLY A 57 -20.18 -3.86 12.26
CA GLY A 57 -19.74 -4.20 10.91
C GLY A 57 -20.48 -5.38 10.28
N ALA A 58 -21.13 -6.21 11.10
CA ALA A 58 -21.97 -7.34 10.67
C ALA A 58 -23.48 -7.04 10.75
N ALA A 59 -23.86 -5.79 11.08
CA ALA A 59 -25.26 -5.39 11.21
C ALA A 59 -25.99 -5.51 9.87
N VAL A 60 -27.28 -5.91 9.94
CA VAL A 60 -28.13 -6.01 8.74
C VAL A 60 -28.21 -4.64 8.06
N PRO A 61 -27.99 -4.55 6.73
CA PRO A 61 -28.11 -3.28 6.00
C PRO A 61 -29.46 -2.62 6.24
N GLY A 62 -29.45 -1.31 6.56
CA GLY A 62 -30.67 -0.55 6.87
C GLY A 62 -31.16 -0.63 8.32
N SER A 63 -30.50 -1.40 9.20
CA SER A 63 -30.74 -1.33 10.64
C SER A 63 -30.14 -0.07 11.26
N GLU A 64 -30.63 0.33 12.44
CA GLU A 64 -30.13 1.50 13.18
C GLU A 64 -28.62 1.42 13.47
N MET A 65 -28.11 0.21 13.76
CA MET A 65 -26.69 -0.05 13.96
C MET A 65 -25.85 0.11 12.67
N ALA A 66 -26.41 -0.27 11.51
CA ALA A 66 -25.72 -0.10 10.22
C ALA A 66 -25.64 1.38 9.83
N LEU A 67 -26.70 2.16 10.09
CA LEU A 67 -26.72 3.62 9.88
C LEU A 67 -25.72 4.34 10.79
N ALA A 68 -25.62 3.93 12.06
CA ALA A 68 -24.61 4.45 12.99
C ALA A 68 -23.18 4.16 12.51
N MET A 69 -22.94 2.97 11.93
CA MET A 69 -21.65 2.63 11.32
C MET A 69 -21.33 3.46 10.08
N GLU A 70 -22.32 3.71 9.24
CA GLU A 70 -22.14 4.52 8.04
C GLU A 70 -21.79 5.97 8.41
N ALA A 71 -22.48 6.53 9.40
CA ALA A 71 -22.14 7.84 9.97
C ALA A 71 -20.71 7.87 10.52
N ALA A 72 -20.34 6.88 11.34
CA ALA A 72 -18.99 6.79 11.88
C ALA A 72 -17.90 6.65 10.80
N ARG A 73 -18.15 5.86 9.75
CA ARG A 73 -17.23 5.73 8.59
C ARG A 73 -17.11 7.02 7.79
N ARG A 74 -18.21 7.76 7.66
CA ARG A 74 -18.22 9.07 7.01
C ARG A 74 -17.35 10.07 7.77
N ASP A 75 -17.47 10.09 9.09
CA ASP A 75 -16.73 11.03 9.94
C ASP A 75 -15.24 10.62 10.10
N ALA A 76 -14.95 9.32 10.08
CA ALA A 76 -13.59 8.77 10.04
C ALA A 76 -12.88 8.96 8.68
N GLY A 77 -13.66 9.16 7.61
CA GLY A 77 -13.17 9.20 6.22
C GLY A 77 -12.02 10.17 5.97
N PRO A 78 -12.09 11.45 6.41
CA PRO A 78 -11.02 12.42 6.21
C PRO A 78 -9.69 12.02 6.84
N GLU A 79 -9.71 11.46 8.05
CA GLU A 79 -8.49 11.07 8.76
C GLU A 79 -7.82 9.86 8.09
N ILE A 80 -8.63 8.86 7.72
CA ILE A 80 -8.20 7.70 6.95
C ILE A 80 -7.59 8.12 5.61
N LEU A 81 -8.24 9.05 4.90
CA LEU A 81 -7.77 9.57 3.62
C LEU A 81 -6.42 10.27 3.80
N ASN A 82 -6.27 11.10 4.83
CA ASN A 82 -5.01 11.77 5.14
C ASN A 82 -3.88 10.77 5.42
N ALA A 83 -4.13 9.74 6.21
CA ALA A 83 -3.16 8.67 6.45
C ALA A 83 -2.77 7.94 5.15
N THR A 84 -3.74 7.68 4.27
CA THR A 84 -3.51 7.04 2.97
C THR A 84 -2.68 7.92 2.02
N LEU A 85 -2.79 9.25 2.10
CA LEU A 85 -2.01 10.20 1.32
C LEU A 85 -0.52 10.23 1.70
N ILE A 86 -0.17 9.77 2.90
CA ILE A 86 1.25 9.68 3.32
C ILE A 86 1.99 8.64 2.49
N LEU A 87 1.34 7.52 2.14
CA LEU A 87 1.96 6.44 1.36
C LEU A 87 2.53 6.91 0.01
N PRO A 88 1.77 7.56 -0.89
CA PRO A 88 2.31 8.04 -2.16
C PRO A 88 3.42 9.09 -1.97
N ILE A 89 3.36 9.93 -0.94
CA ILE A 89 4.42 10.91 -0.64
C ILE A 89 5.73 10.19 -0.29
N ILE A 90 5.68 9.16 0.55
CA ILE A 90 6.86 8.34 0.89
C ILE A 90 7.40 7.65 -0.36
N LEU A 91 6.52 7.09 -1.21
CA LEU A 91 6.94 6.44 -2.46
C LEU A 91 7.65 7.43 -3.39
N VAL A 92 7.11 8.64 -3.56
CA VAL A 92 7.75 9.70 -4.36
C VAL A 92 9.15 9.99 -3.81
N ALA A 93 9.28 10.23 -2.51
CA ALA A 93 10.58 10.49 -1.89
C ALA A 93 11.57 9.32 -2.08
N ALA A 94 11.12 8.08 -1.91
CA ALA A 94 11.93 6.89 -2.10
C ALA A 94 12.41 6.71 -3.55
N PHE A 95 11.52 6.90 -4.54
CA PHE A 95 11.90 6.83 -5.96
C PHE A 95 12.79 8.00 -6.38
N THR A 96 12.52 9.21 -5.88
CA THR A 96 13.39 10.36 -6.13
C THR A 96 14.79 10.10 -5.57
N GLY A 97 14.91 9.62 -4.34
CA GLY A 97 16.19 9.22 -3.74
C GLY A 97 16.89 8.11 -4.53
N LEU A 98 16.14 7.10 -4.99
CA LEU A 98 16.67 6.03 -5.85
C LEU A 98 17.24 6.59 -7.15
N VAL A 99 16.55 7.53 -7.81
CA VAL A 99 17.04 8.16 -9.05
C VAL A 99 18.35 8.91 -8.82
N PHE A 100 18.46 9.69 -7.73
CA PHE A 100 19.71 10.36 -7.37
C PHE A 100 20.83 9.35 -7.10
N TYR A 101 20.53 8.28 -6.35
CA TYR A 101 21.49 7.21 -6.08
C TYR A 101 21.98 6.54 -7.36
N MET A 102 21.08 6.21 -8.30
CA MET A 102 21.46 5.61 -9.57
C MET A 102 22.33 6.52 -10.44
N ARG A 103 22.02 7.82 -10.47
CA ARG A 103 22.82 8.80 -11.23
C ARG A 103 24.26 8.89 -10.74
N SER A 104 24.51 8.56 -9.47
CA SER A 104 25.85 8.52 -8.89
C SER A 104 26.64 7.25 -9.24
N ARG A 105 25.96 6.19 -9.71
CA ARG A 105 26.61 4.93 -10.13
C ARG A 105 26.89 4.94 -11.64
N LYS A 106 28.09 4.49 -12.05
CA LYS A 106 28.43 4.29 -13.47
C LYS A 106 27.45 3.28 -14.07
N LYS A 107 26.89 3.59 -15.26
CA LYS A 107 25.88 2.79 -15.95
C LYS A 107 26.30 1.32 -16.04
N ALA A 108 25.44 0.42 -15.61
CA ALA A 108 25.63 -1.02 -15.77
C ALA A 108 25.76 -1.35 -17.28
N GLU A 109 26.71 -2.22 -17.62
CA GLU A 109 26.99 -2.66 -19.00
C GLU A 109 25.72 -3.21 -19.65
N THR A 110 25.19 -2.45 -20.60
CA THR A 110 24.14 -2.87 -21.52
C THR A 110 24.72 -3.93 -22.46
N LEU A 111 24.21 -5.16 -22.38
CA LEU A 111 24.65 -6.29 -23.18
C LEU A 111 24.52 -5.98 -24.67
N THR A 112 25.64 -6.07 -25.41
CA THR A 112 25.63 -6.28 -26.86
C THR A 112 24.85 -7.56 -27.17
N PRO A 113 23.90 -7.54 -28.13
CA PRO A 113 23.15 -8.73 -28.49
C PRO A 113 24.12 -9.81 -28.99
N ILE A 114 24.06 -11.00 -28.39
CA ILE A 114 24.78 -12.17 -28.89
C ILE A 114 24.08 -12.61 -30.16
N ASN A 115 24.69 -12.28 -31.30
CA ASN A 115 24.31 -12.77 -32.61
C ASN A 115 24.51 -14.30 -32.65
N ARG A 116 23.42 -15.06 -32.82
CA ARG A 116 23.44 -16.48 -33.20
C ARG A 116 22.43 -16.69 -34.32
#